data_AF-A0A5N6M1Z0-F1
#
_entry.id   AF-A0A5N6M1Z0-F1
#
_cell.length_a   1.000
_cell.length_b   1.000
_cell.length_c   1.000
_cell.angle_alpha   90.00
_cell.angle_beta   90.00
_cell.angle_gamma   90.00
#
_symmetry.space_group_name_H-M   'P 1'
#
loop_
_entity.id
_entity.type
_entity.pdbx_description
1 polymer ?
#
loop_
_entity_poly.entity_id
_entity_poly.type
_entity_poly.pdbx_seq_one_letter_code
_entity_poly.pdbx_strand_id
1 'polypeptide(L)'
;MVMTGDKRCTGGFVDEMRSVAMKLHSKDQSKEGEKETEGKPWRKWDPTIDGYLKFLVDNAEFRNTGLERAGNLAKDLDWFKEQGHEIPEPLAPGIDYSIYVEELSKKDPHAFICHFYNTYFAHTAGGRMIGKKVAAKILNGKELEFYKWDGDLPLLLQNVREKLNKVAENWTRDEKNHCLQETEKSFKFNGDILHLILA
;
A
#
# COMPACT_ATOMS: atom_id res chain seq x y z
N MET A 1 2.20 -16.80 -33.83
CA MET A 1 2.35 -15.33 -33.92
C MET A 1 2.40 -14.81 -32.48
N VAL A 2 3.59 -14.53 -31.98
CA VAL A 2 3.82 -14.01 -30.62
C VAL A 2 3.45 -12.53 -30.67
N MET A 3 2.36 -12.15 -30.01
CA MET A 3 1.95 -10.76 -29.89
C MET A 3 2.51 -10.18 -28.58
N THR A 4 3.34 -9.16 -28.79
CA THR A 4 3.57 -7.96 -27.97
C THR A 4 4.22 -8.13 -26.60
N GLY A 5 5.51 -7.78 -26.56
CA GLY A 5 6.16 -7.33 -25.33
C GLY A 5 5.45 -6.09 -24.78
N ASP A 6 5.17 -6.15 -23.49
CA ASP A 6 4.66 -5.08 -22.66
C ASP A 6 5.62 -3.86 -22.72
N LYS A 7 5.31 -2.91 -23.60
CA LYS A 7 5.95 -1.59 -23.58
C LYS A 7 5.36 -0.83 -22.41
N ARG A 8 5.98 -0.95 -21.24
CA ARG A 8 5.85 0.05 -20.17
C ARG A 8 6.01 1.43 -20.81
N CYS A 9 4.98 2.27 -20.72
CA CYS A 9 5.10 3.69 -21.06
C CYS A 9 6.08 4.34 -20.08
N THR A 10 7.36 4.37 -20.45
CA THR A 10 8.41 5.02 -19.66
C THR A 10 8.35 6.53 -19.89
N GLY A 11 8.40 7.32 -18.83
CA GLY A 11 8.49 8.80 -18.86
C GLY A 11 7.23 9.55 -18.40
N GLY A 12 6.26 8.87 -17.79
CA GLY A 12 5.06 9.50 -17.23
C GLY A 12 5.25 10.02 -15.80
N PHE A 13 4.31 10.82 -15.31
CA PHE A 13 4.35 11.34 -13.92
C PHE A 13 4.38 10.23 -12.87
N VAL A 14 3.79 9.06 -13.16
CA VAL A 14 3.88 7.89 -12.28
C VAL A 14 5.32 7.39 -12.10
N ASP A 15 6.20 7.58 -13.08
CA ASP A 15 7.61 7.23 -12.93
C ASP A 15 8.34 8.22 -12.01
N GLU A 16 7.94 9.49 -11.99
CA GLU A 16 8.41 10.47 -11.00
C GLU A 16 7.95 10.07 -9.59
N MET A 17 6.67 9.74 -9.40
CA MET A 17 6.15 9.24 -8.12
C MET A 17 6.90 8.00 -7.64
N ARG A 18 7.15 7.04 -8.55
CA ARG A 18 7.97 5.85 -8.25
C ARG A 18 9.38 6.24 -7.82
N SER A 19 10.02 7.16 -8.54
CA SER A 19 11.38 7.58 -8.24
C SER A 19 11.49 8.15 -6.83
N VAL A 20 10.57 9.04 -6.43
CA VAL A 20 10.54 9.60 -5.07
C VAL A 20 10.27 8.51 -4.03
N ALA A 21 9.27 7.66 -4.26
CA ALA A 21 8.94 6.56 -3.34
C ALA A 21 10.11 5.59 -3.13
N MET A 22 10.86 5.23 -4.18
CA MET A 22 11.99 4.31 -4.06
C MET A 22 13.10 4.87 -3.18
N LYS A 23 13.39 6.17 -3.26
CA LYS A 23 14.42 6.81 -2.42
C LYS A 23 14.09 6.78 -0.93
N LEU A 24 12.80 6.74 -0.58
CA LEU A 24 12.35 6.69 0.81
C LEU A 24 12.39 5.29 1.42
N HIS A 25 12.57 4.23 0.62
CA HIS A 25 12.78 2.90 1.17
C HIS A 25 14.16 2.77 1.79
N SER A 26 14.29 1.91 2.79
CA SER A 26 15.60 1.48 3.26
C SER A 26 16.24 0.46 2.30
N LYS A 27 17.58 0.36 2.35
CA LYS A 27 18.35 -0.59 1.51
C LYS A 27 17.96 -2.06 1.71
N ASP A 28 17.41 -2.43 2.88
CA ASP A 28 16.94 -3.79 3.13
C ASP A 28 15.53 -4.07 2.58
N GLN A 29 14.73 -3.02 2.39
CA GLN A 29 13.39 -3.08 1.80
C GLN A 29 13.44 -3.06 0.26
N SER A 30 14.32 -2.24 -0.33
CA SER A 30 14.46 -2.10 -1.78
C SER A 30 15.92 -1.91 -2.21
N LYS A 31 16.29 -2.44 -3.39
CA LYS A 31 17.61 -2.20 -3.99
C LYS A 31 17.85 -0.74 -4.37
N GLU A 32 16.78 0.00 -4.66
CA GLU A 32 16.81 1.42 -4.99
C GLU A 32 16.62 2.30 -3.75
N GLY A 33 16.54 1.71 -2.55
CA GLY A 33 16.37 2.42 -1.29
C GLY A 33 17.62 3.23 -0.92
N GLU A 34 17.41 4.46 -0.47
CA GLU A 34 18.49 5.38 -0.05
C GLU A 34 18.50 5.61 1.47
N LYS A 35 17.42 5.25 2.19
CA LYS A 35 17.36 5.39 3.65
C LYS A 35 18.14 4.26 4.35
N GLU A 36 18.58 4.56 5.57
CA GLU A 36 19.14 3.55 6.46
C GLU A 36 18.03 2.70 7.08
N THR A 37 18.35 1.46 7.45
CA THR A 37 17.37 0.57 8.08
C THR A 37 17.10 1.03 9.51
N GLU A 38 15.89 1.47 9.77
CA GLU A 38 15.41 1.75 11.12
C GLU A 38 14.87 0.49 11.78
N GLY A 39 15.26 0.25 13.04
CA GLY A 39 14.80 -0.89 13.82
C GLY A 39 15.27 -2.25 13.29
N LYS A 40 14.41 -3.28 13.43
CA LYS A 40 14.72 -4.65 13.04
C LYS A 40 14.48 -4.82 11.53
N PRO A 41 15.47 -5.31 10.75
CA PRO A 41 15.27 -5.56 9.32
C PRO A 41 14.04 -6.43 9.07
N TRP A 42 13.26 -6.14 8.02
CA TRP A 42 11.98 -6.83 7.79
C TRP A 42 12.13 -8.34 7.64
N ARG A 43 13.29 -8.80 7.16
CA ARG A 43 13.67 -10.22 7.08
C ARG A 43 13.80 -10.92 8.43
N LYS A 44 13.98 -10.17 9.51
CA LYS A 44 14.08 -10.69 10.88
C LYS A 44 12.81 -10.46 11.71
N TRP A 45 11.76 -9.86 11.15
CA TRP A 45 10.48 -9.66 11.84
C TRP A 45 9.89 -10.97 12.36
N ASP A 46 9.28 -10.85 13.54
CA ASP A 46 8.58 -11.94 14.21
C ASP A 46 7.17 -11.44 14.57
N PRO A 47 6.19 -11.64 13.68
CA PRO A 47 4.85 -11.11 13.83
C PRO A 47 4.03 -11.96 14.79
N THR A 48 2.98 -11.37 15.36
CA THR A 48 1.96 -12.06 16.17
C THR A 48 0.61 -12.04 15.41
N ILE A 49 -0.31 -12.94 15.77
CA ILE A 49 -1.67 -12.90 15.21
C ILE A 49 -2.37 -11.59 15.61
N ASP A 50 -2.21 -11.18 16.87
CA ASP A 50 -2.78 -9.93 17.40
C ASP A 50 -2.26 -8.69 16.65
N GLY A 51 -0.94 -8.55 16.50
CA GLY A 51 -0.33 -7.47 15.74
C GLY A 51 -0.77 -7.45 14.27
N TYR A 52 -0.89 -8.64 13.67
CA TYR A 52 -1.36 -8.73 12.29
C TYR A 52 -2.85 -8.39 12.13
N LEU A 53 -3.69 -8.74 13.11
CA LEU A 53 -5.10 -8.33 13.13
C LEU A 53 -5.26 -6.81 13.23
N LYS A 54 -4.48 -6.15 14.09
CA LYS A 54 -4.43 -4.68 14.18
C LYS A 54 -4.06 -4.07 12.83
N PHE A 55 -3.03 -4.60 12.17
CA PHE A 55 -2.64 -4.17 10.82
C PHE A 55 -3.77 -4.35 9.79
N LEU A 56 -4.47 -5.48 9.79
CA LEU A 56 -5.54 -5.76 8.82
C LEU A 56 -6.77 -4.86 9.06
N VAL A 57 -7.15 -4.63 10.31
CA VAL A 57 -8.25 -3.73 10.68
C VAL A 57 -7.95 -2.31 10.25
N ASP A 58 -6.77 -1.77 10.56
CA ASP A 58 -6.39 -0.41 10.17
C ASP A 58 -6.33 -0.23 8.64
N ASN A 59 -6.00 -1.29 7.88
CA ASN A 59 -6.07 -1.26 6.41
C ASN A 59 -7.51 -1.33 5.87
N ALA A 60 -8.50 -1.77 6.65
CA ALA A 60 -9.88 -1.89 6.20
C ALA A 60 -10.63 -0.54 6.16
N GLU A 61 -10.05 0.49 6.76
CA GLU A 61 -10.57 1.85 6.77
C GLU A 61 -10.51 2.52 5.39
N PHE A 62 -9.68 2.02 4.46
CA PHE A 62 -9.56 2.55 3.10
C PHE A 62 -10.69 2.06 2.19
N ARG A 63 -11.73 2.88 2.03
CA ARG A 63 -12.93 2.60 1.22
C ARG A 63 -13.08 3.58 0.05
N ASN A 64 -13.78 3.15 -1.01
CA ASN A 64 -14.17 3.98 -2.17
C ASN A 64 -13.00 4.64 -2.93
N THR A 65 -11.95 3.88 -3.24
CA THR A 65 -10.73 4.41 -3.87
C THR A 65 -10.53 3.96 -5.33
N GLY A 66 -11.28 2.97 -5.81
CA GLY A 66 -11.09 2.32 -7.12
C GLY A 66 -10.07 1.17 -7.14
N LEU A 67 -9.45 0.83 -6.00
CA LEU A 67 -8.60 -0.34 -5.77
C LEU A 67 -8.98 -1.02 -4.44
N GLU A 68 -10.27 -1.03 -4.14
CA GLU A 68 -10.85 -1.41 -2.86
C GLU A 68 -10.29 -2.74 -2.35
N ARG A 69 -9.71 -2.71 -1.15
CA ARG A 69 -9.28 -3.89 -0.41
C ARG A 69 -10.18 -4.19 0.79
N ALA A 70 -11.01 -3.24 1.21
CA ALA A 70 -11.90 -3.37 2.35
C ALA A 70 -12.82 -4.61 2.25
N GLY A 71 -13.35 -4.93 1.06
CA GLY A 71 -14.16 -6.13 0.86
C GLY A 71 -13.38 -7.44 1.02
N ASN A 72 -12.11 -7.48 0.59
CA ASN A 72 -11.23 -8.62 0.82
C ASN A 72 -10.84 -8.74 2.29
N LEU A 73 -10.50 -7.61 2.93
CA LEU A 73 -10.17 -7.56 4.35
C LEU A 73 -11.33 -8.02 5.23
N ALA A 74 -12.57 -7.64 4.92
CA ALA A 74 -13.75 -8.12 5.64
C ALA A 74 -13.83 -9.66 5.64
N LYS A 75 -13.59 -10.30 4.49
CA LYS A 75 -13.57 -11.78 4.39
C LYS A 75 -12.46 -12.39 5.25
N ASP A 76 -11.28 -11.78 5.27
CA ASP A 76 -10.16 -12.28 6.07
C ASP A 76 -10.43 -12.10 7.57
N LEU A 77 -10.97 -10.96 7.99
CA LEU A 77 -11.33 -10.70 9.39
C LEU A 77 -12.43 -11.66 9.87
N ASP A 78 -13.43 -11.94 9.04
CA ASP A 78 -14.45 -12.94 9.35
C ASP A 78 -13.85 -14.35 9.45
N TRP A 79 -12.91 -14.71 8.56
CA TRP A 79 -12.16 -15.96 8.68
C TRP A 79 -11.39 -16.04 10.00
N PHE A 80 -10.73 -14.97 10.47
CA PHE A 80 -10.07 -14.95 11.78
C PHE A 80 -11.06 -15.13 12.95
N LYS A 81 -12.26 -14.54 12.87
CA LYS A 81 -13.34 -14.78 13.86
C LYS A 81 -13.75 -16.25 13.90
N GLU A 82 -13.89 -16.89 12.74
CA GLU A 82 -14.20 -18.33 12.63
C GLU A 82 -13.11 -19.21 13.25
N GLN A 83 -11.85 -18.76 13.26
CA GLN A 83 -10.76 -19.44 13.96
C GLN A 83 -10.75 -19.19 15.48
N GLY A 84 -11.67 -18.37 16.00
CA GLY A 84 -11.78 -18.05 17.42
C GLY A 84 -10.95 -16.86 17.89
N HIS A 85 -10.46 -16.02 16.97
CA HIS A 85 -9.76 -14.79 17.33
C HIS A 85 -10.73 -13.63 17.56
N GLU A 86 -10.45 -12.83 18.59
CA GLU A 86 -11.08 -11.52 18.76
C GLU A 86 -10.52 -10.53 17.74
N ILE A 87 -11.40 -9.77 17.10
CA ILE A 87 -10.99 -8.72 16.15
C ILE A 87 -10.86 -7.41 16.93
N PRO A 88 -9.67 -6.77 16.92
CA PRO A 88 -9.48 -5.51 17.62
C PRO A 88 -10.27 -4.39 16.93
N GLU A 89 -10.58 -3.34 17.68
CA GLU A 89 -11.05 -2.08 17.12
C GLU A 89 -9.92 -1.37 16.35
N PRO A 90 -10.22 -0.55 15.33
CA PRO A 90 -9.22 0.26 14.64
C PRO A 90 -8.43 1.14 15.62
N LEU A 91 -7.13 1.28 15.36
CA LEU A 91 -6.22 2.07 16.19
C LEU A 91 -5.99 3.45 15.57
N ALA A 92 -5.33 4.32 16.36
CA ALA A 92 -4.99 5.67 15.93
C ALA A 92 -4.27 5.72 14.56
N PRO A 93 -3.29 4.84 14.22
CA PRO A 93 -2.64 4.88 12.91
C PRO A 93 -3.61 4.76 11.73
N GLY A 94 -4.54 3.80 11.77
CA GLY A 94 -5.57 3.61 10.75
C GLY A 94 -6.60 4.74 10.73
N ILE A 95 -7.11 5.13 11.91
CA ILE A 95 -8.12 6.19 12.05
C ILE A 95 -7.58 7.54 11.58
N ASP A 96 -6.40 7.93 12.05
CA ASP A 96 -5.80 9.22 11.70
C ASP A 96 -5.49 9.28 10.21
N TYR A 97 -5.02 8.17 9.63
CA TYR A 97 -4.71 8.14 8.21
C TYR A 97 -5.98 8.16 7.34
N SER A 98 -7.03 7.45 7.73
CA SER A 98 -8.29 7.45 6.98
C SER A 98 -8.94 8.83 6.98
N ILE A 99 -8.99 9.50 8.13
CA ILE A 99 -9.46 10.89 8.26
C ILE A 99 -8.62 11.81 7.38
N TYR A 100 -7.28 11.70 7.44
CA TYR A 100 -6.39 12.55 6.65
C TYR A 100 -6.64 12.40 5.14
N VAL A 101 -6.71 11.16 4.64
CA VAL A 101 -6.95 10.90 3.21
C VAL A 101 -8.35 11.35 2.79
N GLU A 102 -9.35 11.20 3.65
CA GLU A 102 -10.71 11.70 3.41
C GLU A 102 -10.70 13.24 3.28
N GLU A 103 -9.98 13.95 4.14
CA GLU A 103 -9.84 15.40 4.04
C GLU A 103 -9.12 15.83 2.76
N LEU A 104 -8.02 15.15 2.39
CA LEU A 104 -7.31 15.42 1.14
C LEU A 104 -8.22 15.22 -0.08
N SER A 105 -9.04 14.17 -0.08
CA SER A 105 -9.96 13.91 -1.20
C SER A 105 -10.93 15.08 -1.48
N LYS A 106 -11.23 15.88 -0.46
CA LYS A 106 -12.16 17.03 -0.53
C LYS A 106 -11.43 18.34 -0.85
N LYS A 107 -10.20 18.51 -0.38
CA LYS A 107 -9.51 19.81 -0.35
C LYS A 107 -8.29 19.87 -1.28
N ASP A 108 -7.66 18.73 -1.55
CA ASP A 108 -6.35 18.66 -2.19
C ASP A 108 -6.20 17.38 -3.04
N PRO A 109 -6.70 17.40 -4.29
CA PRO A 109 -6.66 16.23 -5.16
C PRO A 109 -5.24 15.79 -5.53
N HIS A 110 -4.27 16.71 -5.56
CA HIS A 110 -2.87 16.40 -5.89
C HIS A 110 -2.22 15.57 -4.77
N ALA A 111 -2.37 16.02 -3.52
CA ALA A 111 -1.95 15.28 -2.35
C ALA A 111 -2.67 13.93 -2.25
N PHE A 112 -3.99 13.92 -2.45
CA PHE A 112 -4.79 12.69 -2.43
C PHE A 112 -4.26 11.63 -3.42
N ILE A 113 -3.92 12.04 -4.65
CA ILE A 113 -3.37 11.14 -5.67
C ILE A 113 -2.01 10.55 -5.24
N CYS A 114 -1.17 11.33 -4.55
CA CYS A 114 0.09 10.81 -3.99
C CYS A 114 -0.15 9.68 -2.99
N HIS A 115 -1.08 9.88 -2.06
CA HIS A 115 -1.43 8.89 -1.05
C HIS A 115 -2.09 7.65 -1.67
N PHE A 116 -3.02 7.86 -2.60
CA PHE A 116 -3.64 6.79 -3.38
C PHE A 116 -2.58 5.93 -4.08
N TYR A 117 -1.65 6.57 -4.81
CA TYR A 117 -0.57 5.87 -5.49
C TYR A 117 0.28 5.05 -4.51
N ASN A 118 0.81 5.68 -3.46
CA ASN A 118 1.76 5.02 -2.57
C ASN A 118 1.11 3.86 -1.81
N THR A 119 -0.10 4.03 -1.28
CA THR A 119 -0.81 2.97 -0.55
C THR A 119 -1.05 1.72 -1.43
N TYR A 120 -1.56 1.90 -2.66
CA TYR A 120 -1.91 0.75 -3.50
C TYR A 120 -0.72 0.11 -4.22
N PHE A 121 0.23 0.91 -4.71
CA PHE A 121 1.42 0.37 -5.34
C PHE A 121 2.37 -0.29 -4.33
N ALA A 122 2.43 0.21 -3.09
CA ALA A 122 3.15 -0.47 -2.01
C ALA A 122 2.53 -1.84 -1.70
N HIS A 123 1.20 -1.92 -1.56
CA HIS A 123 0.49 -3.18 -1.26
C HIS A 123 0.74 -4.26 -2.33
N THR A 124 0.60 -3.87 -3.61
CA THR A 124 0.76 -4.78 -4.75
C THR A 124 2.21 -5.22 -5.02
N ALA A 125 3.19 -4.50 -4.45
CA ALA A 125 4.60 -4.86 -4.51
C ALA A 125 5.11 -5.44 -3.18
N GLY A 126 5.54 -4.57 -2.24
CA GLY A 126 6.11 -4.97 -0.95
C GLY A 126 5.11 -5.68 -0.04
N GLY A 127 3.84 -5.22 -0.04
CA GLY A 127 2.78 -5.79 0.78
C GLY A 127 2.56 -7.29 0.55
N ARG A 128 2.61 -7.75 -0.71
CA ARG A 128 2.52 -9.18 -1.05
C ARG A 128 3.64 -10.02 -0.44
N MET A 129 4.87 -9.50 -0.45
CA MET A 129 6.02 -10.20 0.14
C MET A 129 5.88 -10.29 1.67
N ILE A 130 5.42 -9.20 2.30
CA ILE A 130 5.15 -9.15 3.74
C ILE A 130 4.04 -10.16 4.09
N GLY A 131 2.91 -10.12 3.39
CA GLY A 131 1.78 -11.04 3.59
C GLY A 131 2.18 -12.50 3.50
N LYS A 132 2.90 -12.89 2.44
CA LYS A 132 3.42 -14.26 2.27
C LYS A 132 4.29 -14.69 3.45
N LYS A 133 5.15 -13.79 3.94
CA LYS A 133 6.05 -14.09 5.04
C LYS A 133 5.33 -14.19 6.38
N VAL A 134 4.41 -13.28 6.67
CA VAL A 134 3.60 -13.32 7.89
C VAL A 134 2.78 -14.60 7.89
N ALA A 135 2.08 -14.90 6.79
CA ALA A 135 1.30 -16.14 6.66
C ALA A 135 2.13 -17.40 6.88
N ALA A 136 3.36 -17.47 6.33
CA ALA A 136 4.25 -18.60 6.55
C ALA A 136 4.65 -18.79 8.02
N LYS A 137 4.70 -17.71 8.81
CA LYS A 137 5.09 -17.74 10.22
C LYS A 137 3.93 -18.04 11.16
N ILE A 138 2.76 -17.44 10.93
CA ILE A 138 1.66 -17.46 11.91
C ILE A 138 0.33 -18.02 11.37
N LEU A 139 0.20 -18.23 10.05
CA LEU A 139 -1.04 -18.71 9.41
C LEU A 139 -0.86 -20.01 8.62
N ASN A 140 0.17 -20.78 8.91
CA ASN A 140 0.51 -22.03 8.19
C ASN A 140 0.53 -21.87 6.66
N GLY A 141 0.99 -20.71 6.18
CA GLY A 141 1.09 -20.40 4.74
C GLY A 141 -0.23 -20.04 4.05
N LYS A 142 -1.34 -19.82 4.78
CA LYS A 142 -2.62 -19.38 4.17
C LYS A 142 -2.45 -18.07 3.39
N GLU A 143 -2.87 -18.08 2.13
CA GLU A 143 -3.00 -16.85 1.35
C GLU A 143 -4.35 -16.19 1.63
N LEU A 144 -4.29 -15.04 2.30
CA LEU A 144 -5.45 -14.19 2.60
C LEU A 144 -6.02 -13.51 1.34
N GLU A 145 -7.32 -13.22 1.36
CA GLU A 145 -8.03 -12.53 0.29
C GLU A 145 -7.47 -11.12 0.05
N PHE A 146 -6.92 -10.47 1.08
CA PHE A 146 -6.28 -9.16 1.01
C PHE A 146 -5.18 -9.08 -0.06
N TYR A 147 -4.52 -10.22 -0.35
CA TYR A 147 -3.45 -10.34 -1.35
C TYR A 147 -3.92 -10.99 -2.66
N LYS A 148 -5.23 -11.10 -2.89
CA LYS A 148 -5.81 -11.64 -4.12
C LYS A 148 -6.56 -10.56 -4.90
N TRP A 149 -6.52 -10.66 -6.22
CA TRP A 149 -7.19 -9.73 -7.12
C TRP A 149 -8.06 -10.48 -8.11
N ASP A 150 -9.21 -9.88 -8.41
CA ASP A 150 -10.06 -10.34 -9.50
C ASP A 150 -9.47 -9.85 -10.82
N GLY A 151 -8.77 -10.75 -11.52
CA GLY A 151 -8.14 -10.46 -12.82
C GLY A 151 -6.61 -10.42 -12.78
N ASP A 152 -6.02 -10.06 -13.92
CA ASP A 152 -4.57 -10.05 -14.10
C ASP A 152 -3.94 -8.80 -13.46
N LEU A 153 -3.21 -8.98 -12.36
CA LEU A 153 -2.64 -7.89 -11.57
C LEU A 153 -1.70 -6.95 -12.39
N PRO A 154 -0.77 -7.45 -13.23
CA PRO A 154 0.00 -6.60 -14.13
C PRO A 154 -0.86 -5.69 -15.01
N LEU A 155 -1.91 -6.21 -15.63
CA LEU A 155 -2.84 -5.42 -16.45
C LEU A 155 -3.61 -4.40 -15.61
N LEU A 156 -4.08 -4.78 -14.42
CA LEU A 156 -4.75 -3.85 -13.49
C LEU A 156 -3.82 -2.68 -13.12
N LEU A 157 -2.56 -3.00 -12.77
CA LEU A 157 -1.57 -1.99 -12.43
C LEU A 157 -1.24 -1.08 -13.62
N GLN A 158 -1.09 -1.64 -14.82
CA GLN A 158 -0.87 -0.84 -16.03
C GLN A 158 -2.02 0.14 -16.27
N ASN A 159 -3.27 -0.33 -16.20
CA ASN A 159 -4.46 0.51 -16.38
C ASN A 159 -4.51 1.66 -15.37
N VAL A 160 -4.14 1.42 -14.11
CA VAL A 160 -4.07 2.47 -13.09
C VAL A 160 -2.95 3.46 -13.40
N ARG A 161 -1.77 2.99 -13.82
CA ARG A 161 -0.65 3.87 -14.21
C ARG A 161 -1.05 4.80 -15.35
N GLU A 162 -1.71 4.27 -16.38
CA GLU A 162 -2.18 5.05 -17.53
C GLU A 162 -3.21 6.11 -17.11
N LYS A 163 -4.17 5.74 -16.24
CA LYS A 163 -5.14 6.70 -15.69
C LYS A 163 -4.47 7.80 -14.86
N LEU A 164 -3.53 7.46 -13.99
CA LEU A 164 -2.79 8.43 -13.18
C LEU A 164 -1.97 9.39 -14.05
N ASN A 165 -1.27 8.87 -15.06
CA ASN A 165 -0.54 9.70 -16.02
C ASN A 165 -1.47 10.65 -16.77
N LYS A 166 -2.66 10.17 -17.19
CA LYS A 166 -3.67 11.00 -17.86
C LYS A 166 -4.22 12.09 -16.95
N VAL A 167 -4.51 11.79 -15.68
CA VAL A 167 -4.96 12.79 -14.69
C VAL A 167 -3.90 13.88 -14.51
N ALA A 168 -2.63 13.49 -14.41
CA ALA A 168 -1.52 14.41 -14.21
C ALA A 168 -1.02 15.10 -15.50
N GLU A 169 -1.59 14.79 -16.66
CA GLU A 169 -1.15 15.34 -17.95
C GLU A 169 -1.30 16.87 -17.99
N ASN A 170 -2.40 17.38 -17.45
CA ASN A 170 -2.73 18.81 -17.43
C ASN A 170 -2.25 19.54 -16.17
N TRP A 171 -1.57 18.86 -15.25
CA TRP A 171 -1.04 19.49 -14.06
C TRP A 171 0.17 20.36 -14.40
N THR A 172 0.21 21.52 -13.77
CA THR A 172 1.39 22.38 -13.72
C THR A 172 2.55 21.66 -13.01
N ARG A 173 3.76 22.17 -13.18
CA ARG A 173 4.93 21.62 -12.50
C ARG A 173 4.82 21.75 -10.98
N ASP A 174 4.21 22.82 -10.48
CA ASP A 174 4.02 23.06 -9.05
C ASP A 174 3.01 22.08 -8.46
N GLU A 175 1.91 21.80 -9.15
CA GLU A 175 0.93 20.78 -8.73
C GLU A 175 1.54 19.37 -8.69
N LYS A 176 2.35 19.03 -9.70
CA LYS A 176 3.12 17.78 -9.70
C LYS A 176 4.11 17.73 -8.55
N ASN A 177 4.82 18.82 -8.28
CA ASN A 177 5.77 18.90 -7.16
C ASN A 177 5.07 18.78 -5.81
N HIS A 178 3.92 19.43 -5.65
CA HIS A 178 3.08 19.33 -4.46
C HIS A 178 2.63 17.89 -4.20
N CYS A 179 2.17 17.18 -5.23
CA CYS A 179 1.90 15.75 -5.14
C CYS A 179 3.16 14.96 -4.70
N LEU A 180 4.33 15.21 -5.27
CA LEU A 180 5.56 14.50 -4.90
C LEU A 180 6.00 14.78 -3.46
N GLN A 181 5.77 15.99 -2.94
CA GLN A 181 6.13 16.39 -1.57
C GLN A 181 5.35 15.61 -0.50
N GLU A 182 4.11 15.18 -0.79
CA GLU A 182 3.31 14.37 0.14
C GLU A 182 3.82 12.92 0.29
N THR A 183 4.79 12.49 -0.52
CA THR A 183 5.29 11.10 -0.48
C THR A 183 5.85 10.73 0.89
N GLU A 184 6.60 11.62 1.54
CA GLU A 184 7.18 11.34 2.86
C GLU A 184 6.10 11.15 3.93
N LYS A 185 5.04 11.95 3.87
CA LYS A 185 3.90 11.82 4.79
C LYS A 185 3.12 10.54 4.55
N SER A 186 2.94 10.13 3.28
CA SER A 186 2.36 8.84 2.94
C SER A 186 3.17 7.66 3.47
N PHE A 187 4.50 7.74 3.40
CA PHE A 187 5.39 6.72 3.96
C PHE A 187 5.30 6.64 5.48
N LYS A 188 5.20 7.79 6.15
CA LYS A 188 5.02 7.85 7.60
C LYS A 188 3.76 7.11 8.03
N PHE A 189 2.60 7.48 7.48
CA PHE A 189 1.34 6.85 7.85
C PHE A 189 1.30 5.34 7.52
N ASN A 190 1.75 4.95 6.32
CA ASN A 190 1.83 3.54 5.95
C ASN A 190 2.82 2.77 6.84
N GLY A 191 3.93 3.42 7.22
CA GLY A 191 4.90 2.88 8.18
C GLY A 191 4.26 2.62 9.53
N ASP A 192 3.55 3.59 10.10
CA ASP A 192 2.90 3.47 11.41
C ASP A 192 1.89 2.31 11.44
N ILE A 193 1.06 2.16 10.39
CA ILE A 193 0.16 0.99 10.24
C ILE A 193 0.95 -0.31 10.10
N LEU A 194 2.02 -0.31 9.30
CA LEU A 194 2.84 -1.51 9.07
C LEU A 194 3.53 -2.00 10.35
N HIS A 195 3.93 -1.10 11.25
CA HIS A 195 4.56 -1.46 12.53
C HIS A 195 3.61 -2.21 13.46
N LEU A 196 2.28 -2.10 13.29
CA LEU A 196 1.31 -2.86 14.07
C LEU A 196 1.51 -4.38 13.95
N ILE A 197 2.05 -4.86 12.82
CA ILE A 197 2.37 -6.29 12.62
C ILE A 197 3.32 -6.83 13.70
N LEU A 198 4.14 -5.96 14.29
CA LEU A 198 5.16 -6.30 15.29
C LEU A 198 4.73 -5.97 16.72
N ALA A 199 3.54 -5.39 16.89
CA ALA A 199 3.01 -4.97 18.19
C ALA A 199 2.38 -6.13 18.97
#